data_AF-A0A0D0CF67-F1
#
_entry.id   AF-A0A0D0CF67-F1
#
_cell.length_a   1.000
_cell.length_b   1.000
_cell.length_c   1.000
_cell.angle_alpha   90.00
_cell.angle_beta   90.00
_cell.angle_gamma   90.00
#
_symmetry.space_group_name_H-M   'P 1'
#
loop_
_entity.id
_entity.type
_entity.pdbx_description
1 polymer ?
#
loop_
_entity_poly.entity_id
_entity_poly.type
_entity_poly.pdbx_seq_one_letter_code
_entity_poly.pdbx_strand_id
1 'polypeptide(L)'
;MISRFFFARLLKNICKGLVLAGDGDPNLPFGGLNVILVGDFHQFPPVASKKTTPLYYPCSTSIDSADDLLSRSIYEQFAVVVRLKEQVRVTDPEWVDLLQNVRHGSCQAHHIELLRSLIITDPRCPPTEHDKKGAK
;
A
#
# COMPACT_ATOMS: atom_id res chain seq x y z
N MET A 1 3.10 -1.09 2.31
CA MET A 1 4.06 -2.21 2.39
C MET A 1 5.55 -1.84 2.25
N ILE A 2 5.96 -0.60 1.95
CA ILE A 2 7.39 -0.22 1.89
C ILE A 2 7.89 0.36 3.21
N SER A 3 9.01 -0.18 3.73
CA SER A 3 9.69 0.35 4.92
C SER A 3 10.74 1.41 4.54
N ARG A 4 11.05 2.32 5.47
CA ARG A 4 12.13 3.30 5.33
C ARG A 4 13.46 2.63 4.99
N PHE A 5 13.86 1.61 5.75
CA PHE A 5 15.09 0.85 5.46
C PHE A 5 15.14 0.29 4.03
N PHE A 6 14.05 -0.34 3.55
CA PHE A 6 14.02 -0.86 2.19
C PHE A 6 14.11 0.25 1.15
N PHE A 7 13.44 1.38 1.40
CA PHE A 7 13.47 2.54 0.52
C PHE A 7 14.86 3.18 0.41
N ALA A 8 15.60 3.33 1.53
CA ALA A 8 17.00 3.75 1.52
C ALA A 8 17.87 2.83 0.65
N ARG A 9 17.69 1.52 0.79
CA ARG A 9 18.44 0.55 -0.02
C ARG A 9 18.11 0.66 -1.50
N LEU A 10 16.82 0.80 -1.84
CA LEU A 10 16.37 0.98 -3.21
C LEU A 10 16.97 2.24 -3.83
N LEU A 11 16.88 3.37 -3.12
CA LEU A 11 17.48 4.64 -3.50
C LEU A 11 18.98 4.50 -3.80
N LYS A 12 19.74 3.96 -2.86
CA LYS A 12 21.21 3.81 -2.98
C LYS A 12 21.59 2.93 -4.16
N ASN A 13 20.88 1.82 -4.37
CA ASN A 13 21.16 0.89 -5.44
C ASN A 13 20.83 1.48 -6.82
N ILE A 14 19.70 2.18 -6.96
CA ILE A 14 19.33 2.86 -8.21
C ILE A 14 20.35 3.96 -8.53
N CYS A 15 20.66 4.81 -7.56
CA CYS A 15 21.66 5.88 -7.73
C CYS A 15 23.02 5.30 -8.14
N LYS A 16 23.52 4.29 -7.43
CA LYS A 16 24.78 3.62 -7.77
C LYS A 16 24.76 3.04 -9.19
N GLY A 17 23.66 2.40 -9.58
CA GLY A 17 23.51 1.82 -10.92
C GLY A 17 23.60 2.88 -12.03
N LEU A 18 22.86 3.98 -11.89
CA LEU A 18 22.85 5.06 -12.88
C LEU A 18 24.17 5.81 -12.96
N VAL A 19 24.80 6.09 -11.81
CA VAL A 19 26.11 6.75 -11.76
C VAL A 19 27.18 5.89 -12.43
N LEU A 20 27.19 4.57 -12.19
CA LEU A 20 28.12 3.65 -12.84
C LEU A 20 27.89 3.53 -14.35
N ALA A 21 26.66 3.74 -14.82
CA ALA A 21 26.33 3.77 -16.23
C ALA A 21 26.73 5.09 -16.93
N GLY A 22 27.09 6.13 -16.16
CA GLY A 22 27.40 7.47 -16.69
C GLY A 22 26.17 8.36 -16.92
N ASP A 23 24.98 7.89 -16.56
CA ASP A 23 23.70 8.57 -16.79
C ASP A 23 23.11 9.21 -15.52
N GLY A 24 23.74 9.00 -14.36
CA GLY A 24 23.22 9.43 -13.06
C GLY A 24 24.00 10.56 -12.39
N ASP A 25 23.30 11.40 -11.64
CA ASP A 25 23.91 12.41 -10.76
C ASP A 25 23.88 11.92 -9.30
N PRO A 26 25.03 11.70 -8.65
CA PRO A 26 25.08 11.25 -7.25
C PRO A 26 24.50 12.25 -6.25
N ASN A 27 24.33 13.52 -6.65
CA ASN A 27 23.74 14.57 -5.80
C ASN A 27 22.22 14.60 -5.87
N LEU A 28 21.61 13.87 -6.81
CA LEU A 28 20.16 13.80 -6.96
C LEU A 28 19.61 12.50 -6.33
N PRO A 29 18.42 12.56 -5.69
CA PRO A 29 17.71 11.35 -5.30
C PRO A 29 17.55 10.40 -6.49
N PHE A 30 17.74 9.10 -6.24
CA PHE A 30 17.66 8.04 -7.26
C PHE A 30 18.58 8.27 -8.46
N GLY A 31 19.68 9.02 -8.33
CA GLY A 31 20.55 9.32 -9.46
C GLY A 31 19.92 10.22 -10.52
N GLY A 32 18.87 10.98 -10.18
CA GLY A 32 18.12 11.82 -11.12
C GLY A 32 16.93 11.11 -11.80
N LEU A 33 16.62 9.88 -11.41
CA LEU A 33 15.47 9.15 -11.94
C LEU A 33 14.14 9.79 -11.48
N ASN A 34 13.23 10.01 -12.44
CA ASN A 34 11.85 10.36 -12.12
C ASN A 34 11.12 9.15 -11.52
N VAL A 35 10.67 9.27 -10.27
CA VAL A 35 9.99 8.20 -9.54
C VAL A 35 8.55 8.59 -9.24
N ILE A 36 7.63 7.65 -9.44
CA ILE A 36 6.23 7.76 -9.02
C ILE A 36 5.95 6.67 -8.00
N LEU A 37 5.47 7.05 -6.83
CA LEU A 37 5.05 6.11 -5.78
C LEU A 37 3.54 5.86 -5.91
N VAL A 38 3.16 4.59 -6.08
CA VAL A 38 1.76 4.17 -6.18
C VAL A 38 1.47 3.15 -5.09
N GLY A 39 0.39 3.36 -4.34
CA GLY A 39 -0.02 2.42 -3.30
C GLY A 39 -1.22 2.91 -2.51
N ASP A 40 -1.67 2.05 -1.58
CA ASP A 40 -2.77 2.34 -0.67
C ASP A 40 -2.32 2.11 0.78
N PHE A 41 -2.41 3.15 1.62
CA PHE A 41 -2.00 3.10 3.02
C PHE A 41 -2.98 2.35 3.93
N HIS A 42 -4.16 1.98 3.44
CA HIS A 42 -5.07 1.08 4.16
C HIS A 42 -4.73 -0.40 3.96
N GLN A 43 -3.75 -0.71 3.11
CA GLN A 43 -3.19 -2.06 3.02
C GLN A 43 -2.21 -2.34 4.17
N PHE A 44 -1.72 -3.57 4.23
CA PHE A 44 -0.82 -3.98 5.30
C PHE A 44 0.46 -3.12 5.38
N PRO A 45 0.92 -2.83 6.62
CA PRO A 45 2.23 -2.22 6.82
C PRO A 45 3.34 -3.16 6.35
N PRO A 46 4.59 -2.67 6.23
CA PRO A 46 5.73 -3.52 5.95
C PRO A 46 5.84 -4.67 6.97
N VAL A 47 6.02 -5.90 6.48
CA VAL A 47 6.11 -7.11 7.32
C VAL A 47 7.45 -7.15 8.05
N ALA A 48 7.48 -7.84 9.21
CA ALA A 48 8.71 -8.10 9.99
C ALA A 48 9.52 -6.83 10.33
N SER A 49 8.83 -5.70 10.49
CA SER A 49 9.43 -4.39 10.69
C SER A 49 8.81 -3.72 11.92
N LYS A 50 9.53 -2.76 12.55
CA LYS A 50 8.95 -1.98 13.66
C LYS A 50 7.72 -1.21 13.16
N LYS A 51 6.74 -0.93 14.03
CA LYS A 51 5.53 -0.16 13.68
C LYS A 51 5.84 1.23 13.08
N THR A 52 7.01 1.78 13.40
CA THR A 52 7.49 3.09 12.95
C THR A 52 8.22 3.06 11.59
N THR A 53 8.35 1.89 10.97
CA THR A 53 9.07 1.74 9.69
C THR A 53 8.33 2.15 8.42
N PRO A 54 6.98 2.25 8.34
CA PRO A 54 6.34 2.75 7.13
C PRO A 54 6.85 4.14 6.74
N LEU A 55 6.97 4.42 5.44
CA LEU A 55 7.49 5.70 4.94
C LEU A 55 6.75 6.93 5.48
N TYR A 56 5.43 6.82 5.63
CA TYR A 56 4.58 7.89 6.13
C TYR A 56 4.67 8.10 7.65
N TYR A 57 5.31 7.18 8.38
CA TYR A 57 5.42 7.29 9.84
C TYR A 57 6.50 8.32 10.23
N PRO A 58 6.25 9.21 11.19
CA PRO A 58 7.23 10.22 11.63
C PRO A 58 8.56 9.60 12.10
N CYS A 59 9.67 10.30 11.83
CA CYS A 59 10.98 9.92 12.36
C CYS A 59 11.25 10.55 13.73
N SER A 60 12.11 9.89 14.52
CA SER A 60 12.75 10.43 15.71
C SER A 60 14.27 10.34 15.59
N THR A 61 14.96 11.47 15.67
CA THR A 61 16.44 11.54 15.61
C THR A 61 17.14 10.82 16.76
N SER A 62 16.45 10.56 17.87
CA SER A 62 17.00 9.82 19.01
C SER A 62 16.92 8.29 18.86
N ILE A 63 16.13 7.78 17.91
CA ILE A 63 15.81 6.34 17.81
C ILE A 63 16.13 5.79 16.41
N ASP A 64 15.93 6.60 15.38
CA ASP A 64 15.98 6.16 13.99
C ASP A 64 17.39 6.25 13.40
N SER A 65 17.68 5.34 12.47
CA SER A 65 18.98 5.30 11.80
C SER A 65 19.12 6.46 10.80
N ALA A 66 20.37 6.77 10.39
CA ALA A 66 20.61 7.73 9.33
C ALA A 66 19.87 7.37 8.02
N ASP A 67 19.75 6.07 7.72
CA ASP A 67 19.01 5.58 6.56
C ASP A 67 17.49 5.81 6.68
N ASP A 68 16.94 5.67 7.89
CA ASP A 68 15.54 5.99 8.15
C ASP A 68 15.27 7.50 7.98
N LEU A 69 16.15 8.35 8.52
CA LEU A 69 16.08 9.80 8.40
C LEU A 69 16.20 10.26 6.94
N LEU A 70 17.17 9.71 6.19
CA LEU A 70 17.34 9.98 4.76
C LEU A 70 16.11 9.57 3.96
N SER A 71 15.60 8.35 4.20
CA SER A 71 14.42 7.83 3.49
C SER A 71 13.20 8.71 3.71
N ARG A 72 12.99 9.17 4.94
CA ARG A 72 11.91 10.09 5.27
C ARG A 72 12.06 11.44 4.60
N SER A 73 13.25 12.03 4.66
CA SER A 73 13.54 13.31 4.00
C SER A 73 13.26 13.24 2.49
N ILE A 74 13.64 12.16 1.83
CA ILE A 74 13.35 11.96 0.41
C ILE A 74 11.87 11.69 0.16
N TYR A 75 11.21 10.92 1.02
CA TYR A 75 9.77 10.70 0.91
C TYR A 75 8.97 12.01 1.01
N GLU A 76 9.42 12.96 1.85
CA GLU A 76 8.78 14.28 1.98
C GLU A 76 9.03 15.22 0.78
N GLN A 77 9.99 14.90 -0.10
CA GLN A 77 10.20 15.65 -1.35
C GLN A 77 9.12 15.35 -2.41
N PHE A 78 8.30 14.31 -2.23
CA PHE A 78 7.15 14.03 -3.08
C PHE A 78 6.00 15.00 -2.76
N ALA A 79 6.09 16.22 -3.29
CA ALA A 79 5.10 17.28 -3.06
C ALA A 79 3.80 17.10 -3.86
N VAL A 80 3.84 16.36 -4.97
CA VAL A 80 2.66 16.12 -5.82
C VAL A 80 1.96 14.83 -5.37
N VAL A 81 0.78 14.98 -4.77
CA VAL A 81 -0.05 13.86 -4.31
C VAL A 81 -1.34 13.79 -5.12
N VAL A 82 -1.51 12.69 -5.84
CA VAL A 82 -2.75 12.40 -6.60
C VAL A 82 -3.56 11.36 -5.85
N ARG A 83 -4.82 11.68 -5.53
CA ARG A 83 -5.77 10.76 -4.90
C ARG A 83 -6.82 10.30 -5.91
N LEU A 84 -6.76 9.02 -6.30
CA LEU A 84 -7.81 8.39 -7.08
C LEU A 84 -9.03 8.13 -6.18
N LYS A 85 -10.22 8.55 -6.62
CA LYS A 85 -11.47 8.43 -5.85
C LYS A 85 -12.39 7.33 -6.38
N GLU A 86 -12.27 7.01 -7.67
CA GLU A 86 -13.09 6.00 -8.31
C GLU A 86 -12.45 4.62 -8.14
N GLN A 87 -13.23 3.67 -7.64
CA GLN A 87 -12.87 2.25 -7.66
C GLN A 87 -13.66 1.60 -8.80
N VAL A 88 -12.98 0.80 -9.61
CA VAL A 88 -13.56 0.16 -10.82
C VAL A 88 -13.66 -1.35 -10.71
N ARG A 89 -13.29 -1.93 -9.55
CA ARG A 89 -13.19 -3.39 -9.39
C ARG A 89 -14.55 -3.99 -9.04
N VAL A 90 -15.31 -3.33 -8.18
CA VAL A 90 -16.56 -3.84 -7.62
C VAL A 90 -17.68 -2.94 -8.09
N THR A 91 -18.70 -3.49 -8.73
CA THR A 91 -19.87 -2.72 -9.19
C THR A 91 -21.09 -2.92 -8.29
N ASP A 92 -21.09 -3.95 -7.46
CA ASP A 92 -22.16 -4.26 -6.51
C ASP A 92 -22.23 -3.17 -5.41
N PRO A 93 -23.37 -2.44 -5.29
CA PRO A 93 -23.50 -1.35 -4.32
C PRO A 93 -23.35 -1.77 -2.86
N GLU A 94 -23.83 -2.95 -2.47
CA GLU A 94 -23.73 -3.45 -1.08
C GLU A 94 -22.28 -3.78 -0.75
N TRP A 95 -21.55 -4.36 -1.70
CA TRP A 95 -20.14 -4.68 -1.54
C TRP A 95 -19.26 -3.42 -1.53
N VAL A 96 -19.64 -2.39 -2.29
CA VAL A 96 -18.98 -1.08 -2.23
C VAL A 96 -19.17 -0.41 -0.86
N ASP A 97 -20.40 -0.39 -0.33
CA ASP A 97 -20.70 0.14 1.01
C ASP A 97 -19.88 -0.58 2.09
N LEU A 98 -19.85 -1.91 2.03
CA LEU A 98 -19.02 -2.73 2.92
C LEU A 98 -17.54 -2.34 2.85
N LEU A 99 -16.94 -2.32 1.65
CA LEU A 99 -15.50 -2.07 1.49
C LEU A 99 -15.11 -0.66 1.93
N GLN A 100 -15.98 0.34 1.73
CA GLN A 100 -15.77 1.70 2.24
C GLN A 100 -15.74 1.72 3.77
N ASN A 101 -16.67 1.01 4.42
CA ASN A 101 -16.73 0.96 5.88
C ASN A 101 -15.61 0.12 6.50
N VAL A 102 -15.20 -0.97 5.85
CA VAL A 102 -14.01 -1.76 6.26
C VAL A 102 -12.76 -0.91 6.24
N ARG A 103 -12.59 -0.07 5.21
CA ARG A 103 -11.43 0.83 5.08
C ARG A 103 -11.30 1.78 6.28
N HIS A 104 -12.42 2.25 6.83
CA HIS A 104 -12.45 3.23 7.91
C HIS A 104 -12.71 2.62 9.29
N GLY A 105 -12.89 1.30 9.38
CA GLY A 105 -13.26 0.64 10.64
C GLY A 105 -14.66 1.03 11.13
N SER A 106 -15.57 1.42 10.22
CA SER A 106 -16.92 1.90 10.52
C SER A 106 -18.01 0.89 10.16
N CYS A 107 -17.68 -0.41 10.15
CA CYS A 107 -18.64 -1.48 9.85
C CYS A 107 -19.85 -1.44 10.80
N GLN A 108 -21.01 -1.83 10.27
CA GLN A 108 -22.30 -1.86 10.94
C GLN A 108 -22.82 -3.30 10.98
N ALA A 109 -23.95 -3.55 11.65
CA ALA A 109 -24.49 -4.90 11.79
C ALA A 109 -24.75 -5.58 10.43
N HIS A 110 -25.36 -4.86 9.47
CA HIS A 110 -25.67 -5.41 8.14
C HIS A 110 -24.41 -5.77 7.35
N HIS A 111 -23.32 -5.01 7.50
CA HIS A 111 -22.01 -5.33 6.93
C HIS A 111 -21.47 -6.68 7.42
N ILE A 112 -21.64 -6.98 8.70
CA ILE A 112 -21.19 -8.25 9.30
C ILE A 112 -22.11 -9.40 8.86
N GLU A 113 -23.41 -9.15 8.74
CA GLU A 113 -24.38 -10.13 8.23
C GLU A 113 -24.08 -10.50 6.77
N LEU A 114 -23.76 -9.52 5.93
CA LEU A 114 -23.32 -9.72 4.55
C LEU A 114 -22.03 -10.54 4.47
N LEU A 115 -21.06 -10.31 5.36
CA LEU A 115 -19.86 -11.17 5.42
C LEU A 115 -20.18 -12.59 5.88
N ARG A 116 -21.09 -12.76 6.85
CA ARG A 116 -21.50 -14.07 7.36
C ARG A 116 -22.26 -14.89 6.33
N SER A 117 -23.03 -14.25 5.44
CA SER A 117 -23.68 -14.98 4.35
C SER A 117 -22.66 -15.59 3.39
N LEU A 118 -21.40 -15.15 3.35
CA LEU A 118 -20.37 -15.76 2.50
C LEU A 118 -19.68 -16.97 3.13
N ILE A 119 -20.10 -17.39 4.33
CA ILE A 119 -19.62 -18.63 4.93
C ILE A 119 -20.17 -19.79 4.10
N ILE A 120 -19.29 -20.64 3.57
CA ILE A 120 -19.66 -21.74 2.65
C ILE A 120 -20.72 -22.68 3.24
N THR A 121 -20.74 -22.84 4.57
CA THR A 121 -21.72 -23.68 5.26
C THR A 121 -23.03 -22.96 5.63
N ASP A 122 -23.13 -21.64 5.38
CA ASP A 122 -24.37 -20.89 5.62
C ASP A 122 -25.37 -21.19 4.48
N PRO A 123 -26.61 -21.59 4.79
CA PRO A 123 -27.63 -21.87 3.77
C PRO A 123 -27.94 -20.68 2.85
N ARG A 124 -27.61 -19.45 3.26
CA ARG A 124 -27.80 -18.22 2.49
C ARG A 124 -26.60 -17.88 1.60
N CYS A 125 -25.56 -18.72 1.59
CA CYS A 125 -24.37 -18.47 0.78
C CYS A 125 -24.73 -18.42 -0.70
N PRO A 126 -24.49 -17.28 -1.38
CA PRO A 126 -24.78 -17.19 -2.80
C PRO A 126 -23.88 -18.17 -3.57
N PRO A 127 -24.39 -18.78 -4.65
CA PRO A 127 -23.59 -19.64 -5.49
C PRO A 127 -22.46 -18.83 -6.12
N THR A 128 -21.25 -19.37 -6.03
CA THR A 128 -20.05 -18.77 -6.63
C THR A 128 -20.03 -19.02 -8.13
N GLU A 129 -19.23 -18.27 -8.87
CA GLU A 129 -19.01 -18.57 -10.30
C GLU A 129 -18.37 -19.94 -10.54
N HIS A 130 -17.72 -20.51 -9.52
CA HIS A 130 -17.18 -21.86 -9.56
C HIS A 130 -18.29 -22.92 -9.55
N ASP A 131 -19.38 -22.67 -8.83
CA ASP A 131 -20.54 -23.58 -8.77
C ASP A 131 -21.28 -23.65 -10.12
N LYS A 132 -21.21 -22.58 -10.93
CA LYS A 132 -21.85 -22.51 -12.25
C LYS A 132 -21.14 -23.35 -13.33
N LYS A 133 -19.90 -23.81 -13.10
CA LYS A 133 -19.12 -24.59 -14.07
C LYS A 133 -19.24 -26.11 -13.94
N GLY A 134 -19.95 -26.60 -12.91
CA GLY A 134 -20.16 -28.04 -12.65
C GLY A 134 -21.39 -28.66 -13.32
N ALA A 135 -22.20 -27.87 -14.05
CA ALA A 135 -23.34 -28.36 -14.80
C ALA A 135 -22.97 -28.56 -16.28
N LYS A 136 -22.22 -29.62 -16.58
CA LYS A 136 -22.13 -30.21 -17.92
C LYS A 136 -22.15 -31.73 -17.81
#